data_AF-A0A1U8NW28-F1
#
_entry.id   AF-A0A1U8NW28-F1
#
_cell.length_a   1.000
_cell.length_b   1.000
_cell.length_c   1.000
_cell.angle_alpha   90.00
_cell.angle_beta   90.00
_cell.angle_gamma   90.00
#
_symmetry.space_group_name_H-M   'P 1'
#
loop_
_entity.id
_entity.type
_entity.pdbx_description
1 polymer ?
#
loop_
_entity_poly.entity_id
_entity_poly.type
_entity_poly.pdbx_seq_one_letter_code
_entity_poly.pdbx_strand_id
1 'polypeptide(L)'
;MTPYEALYGKKCGTPLCWTELSENKLVGSKLIRETGEKVKMINDKLKAASNRQKSYANLKRKDIECEVGDNLSQSISTEKSLEIWQKKKVNSEVIKRIGLVAYRLALPPDLAKIHNLFLVSMLRRYRSNPLHVITTKTIDIQSDLTFDEEPVKILARAINELGNKINPVLKILWKNHNIEEATWENEEVMRQQYPKLFDSGKF
;
A
#
# COMPACT_ATOMS: atom_id res chain seq x y z
N MET A 1 -15.12 30.22 -15.53
CA MET A 1 -14.04 31.08 -16.06
C MET A 1 -12.93 30.15 -16.49
N THR A 2 -12.58 30.17 -17.77
CA THR A 2 -11.50 29.31 -18.28
C THR A 2 -10.14 29.85 -17.84
N PRO A 3 -9.10 29.02 -17.66
CA PRO A 3 -7.78 29.49 -17.23
C PRO A 3 -7.20 30.61 -18.12
N TYR A 4 -7.48 30.57 -19.42
CA TYR A 4 -7.04 31.58 -20.38
C TYR A 4 -7.72 32.94 -20.17
N GLU A 5 -9.04 32.96 -19.92
CA GLU A 5 -9.78 34.20 -19.62
C GLU A 5 -9.27 34.86 -18.34
N ALA A 6 -8.93 34.07 -17.33
CA ALA A 6 -8.38 34.56 -16.08
C ALA A 6 -6.98 35.18 -16.25
N LEU A 7 -6.17 34.63 -17.16
CA LEU A 7 -4.80 35.07 -17.43
C LEU A 7 -4.73 36.29 -18.35
N TYR A 8 -5.59 36.33 -19.38
CA TYR A 8 -5.46 37.32 -20.47
C TYR A 8 -6.64 38.29 -20.57
N GLY A 9 -7.68 38.14 -19.75
CA GLY A 9 -8.87 39.00 -19.79
C GLY A 9 -9.66 38.91 -21.11
N LYS A 10 -9.34 37.94 -21.97
CA LYS A 10 -9.96 37.71 -23.27
C LYS A 10 -10.51 36.30 -23.34
N LYS A 11 -11.64 36.11 -24.03
CA LYS A 11 -12.20 34.78 -24.29
C LYS A 11 -11.24 33.98 -25.16
N CYS A 12 -11.06 32.70 -24.83
CA CYS A 12 -10.30 31.77 -25.67
C CYS A 12 -10.91 31.73 -27.08
N GLY A 13 -10.10 32.01 -28.11
CA GLY A 13 -10.48 31.74 -29.49
C GLY A 13 -10.51 30.23 -29.73
N THR A 14 -11.69 29.62 -29.71
CA THR A 14 -11.86 28.23 -30.15
C THR A 14 -11.77 28.13 -31.68
N PRO A 15 -11.27 27.02 -32.26
CA PRO A 15 -11.24 26.80 -33.71
C PRO A 15 -12.60 26.92 -34.41
N LEU A 16 -13.70 26.86 -33.65
CA LEU A 16 -15.08 27.08 -34.11
C LEU A 16 -15.46 28.55 -34.33
N CYS A 17 -14.62 29.52 -33.95
CA CYS A 17 -14.89 30.96 -34.03
C CYS A 17 -13.97 31.71 -35.00
N TRP A 18 -13.67 31.12 -36.16
CA TRP A 18 -12.95 31.80 -37.25
C TRP A 18 -13.84 32.65 -38.17
N THR A 19 -15.14 32.74 -37.91
CA THR A 19 -16.05 33.57 -38.70
C THR A 19 -16.00 35.01 -38.20
N GLU A 20 -15.01 35.76 -38.66
CA GLU A 20 -15.09 37.22 -38.69
C GLU A 20 -16.34 37.64 -39.48
N LEU A 21 -17.34 38.11 -38.73
CA LEU A 21 -18.11 39.34 -38.96
C LEU A 21 -18.36 39.77 -40.41
N SER A 22 -18.92 38.87 -41.23
CA SER A 22 -19.48 39.23 -42.53
C SER A 22 -20.86 38.59 -42.67
N GLU A 23 -21.87 39.38 -42.30
CA GLU A 23 -23.27 39.25 -42.71
C GLU A 23 -23.94 37.88 -42.56
N ASN A 24 -24.61 37.65 -41.42
CA ASN A 24 -25.78 36.76 -41.34
C ASN A 24 -26.74 37.25 -40.24
N LYS A 25 -27.38 38.40 -40.50
CA LYS A 25 -28.55 38.87 -39.75
C LYS A 25 -29.70 37.87 -39.99
N LEU A 26 -30.30 37.41 -38.90
CA LEU A 26 -31.56 36.65 -38.77
C LEU A 26 -31.52 35.11 -38.68
N VAL A 27 -30.65 34.39 -39.41
CA VAL A 27 -30.58 32.91 -39.27
C VAL A 27 -29.69 32.48 -38.08
N GLY A 28 -28.70 33.31 -37.72
CA GLY A 28 -27.73 33.01 -36.67
C GLY A 28 -28.27 33.07 -35.23
N SER A 29 -29.24 33.94 -34.91
CA SER A 29 -29.71 34.11 -33.53
C SER A 29 -30.43 32.88 -32.98
N LYS A 30 -31.21 32.20 -33.83
CA LYS A 30 -31.89 30.93 -33.49
C LYS A 30 -30.87 29.82 -33.25
N LEU A 31 -29.88 29.67 -34.16
CA LEU A 31 -28.79 28.71 -34.02
C LEU A 31 -27.92 28.96 -32.79
N ILE A 32 -27.62 30.21 -32.46
CA ILE A 32 -26.85 30.59 -31.27
C ILE A 32 -27.63 30.20 -30.01
N ARG A 33 -28.95 30.44 -29.97
CA ARG A 33 -29.79 30.06 -28.83
C ARG A 33 -29.85 28.54 -28.66
N GLU A 34 -30.10 27.80 -29.74
CA GLU A 34 -30.11 26.33 -29.74
C GLU A 34 -28.74 25.76 -29.33
N THR A 35 -27.65 26.40 -29.74
CA THR A 35 -26.29 26.00 -29.35
C THR A 35 -26.04 26.28 -27.87
N GLY A 36 -26.48 27.44 -27.36
CA GLY A 36 -26.39 27.77 -25.93
C GLY A 36 -27.16 26.80 -25.04
N GLU A 37 -28.35 26.37 -25.47
CA GLU A 37 -29.15 25.36 -24.79
C GLU A 37 -28.43 24.00 -24.77
N LYS A 38 -27.85 23.57 -25.89
CA LYS A 38 -27.05 22.33 -25.96
C LYS A 38 -25.80 22.39 -25.09
N VAL A 39 -25.08 23.51 -25.07
CA VAL A 39 -23.90 23.72 -24.21
C VAL A 39 -24.29 23.67 -22.74
N LYS A 40 -25.43 24.28 -22.37
CA LYS A 40 -25.97 24.21 -21.01
C LYS A 40 -26.27 22.76 -20.62
N MET A 41 -26.95 22.01 -21.49
CA MET A 41 -27.20 20.58 -21.28
C MET A 41 -25.91 19.77 -21.11
N ILE A 42 -24.87 20.04 -21.90
CA ILE A 42 -23.56 19.37 -21.77
C ILE A 42 -22.92 19.70 -20.42
N ASN A 43 -22.92 20.96 -20.01
CA ASN A 43 -22.38 21.38 -18.71
C ASN A 43 -23.13 20.72 -17.55
N ASP A 44 -24.47 20.64 -17.62
CA ASP A 44 -25.28 19.99 -16.60
C ASP A 44 -24.97 18.48 -16.51
N LYS A 45 -24.82 17.81 -17.66
CA LYS A 45 -24.41 16.40 -17.72
C LYS A 45 -23.00 16.18 -17.19
N LEU A 46 -22.04 17.04 -17.53
CA LEU A 46 -20.66 16.98 -17.00
C LEU A 46 -20.63 17.19 -15.49
N LYS A 47 -21.40 18.16 -14.98
CA LYS A 47 -21.52 18.42 -13.54
C LYS A 47 -22.15 17.24 -12.82
N ALA A 48 -23.21 16.64 -13.38
CA ALA A 48 -23.82 15.44 -12.83
C ALA A 48 -22.86 14.24 -12.82
N ALA A 49 -22.09 14.03 -13.89
CA ALA A 49 -21.08 12.97 -13.96
C ALA A 49 -19.94 13.19 -12.94
N SER A 50 -19.43 14.41 -12.83
CA SER A 50 -18.41 14.78 -11.82
C SER A 50 -18.94 14.57 -10.40
N ASN A 51 -20.18 14.97 -10.12
CA ASN A 51 -20.81 14.76 -8.81
C ASN A 51 -20.97 13.27 -8.50
N ARG A 52 -21.33 12.43 -9.48
CA ARG A 52 -21.38 10.96 -9.32
C ARG A 52 -20.00 10.38 -9.02
N GLN A 53 -18.95 10.82 -9.72
CA GLN A 53 -17.58 10.38 -9.42
C GLN A 53 -17.16 10.78 -8.01
N LYS A 54 -17.47 12.03 -7.60
CA LYS A 54 -17.20 12.52 -6.24
C LYS A 54 -17.98 11.75 -5.19
N SER A 55 -19.26 11.45 -5.41
CA SER A 55 -20.07 10.69 -4.44
C SER A 55 -19.52 9.26 -4.29
N TYR A 56 -19.18 8.58 -5.40
CA TYR A 56 -18.55 7.26 -5.34
C TYR A 56 -17.19 7.27 -4.64
N ALA A 57 -16.37 8.30 -4.88
CA ALA A 57 -15.08 8.45 -4.23
C ALA A 57 -15.21 8.75 -2.73
N ASN A 58 -16.16 9.62 -2.35
CA ASN A 58 -16.37 10.04 -0.97
C ASN A 58 -17.04 8.94 -0.13
N LEU A 59 -17.97 8.16 -0.68
CA LEU A 59 -18.59 7.03 0.04
C LEU A 59 -17.57 5.99 0.53
N LYS A 60 -16.43 5.86 -0.16
CA LYS A 60 -15.32 4.97 0.22
C LYS A 60 -14.31 5.62 1.17
N ARG A 61 -14.37 6.94 1.37
CA ARG A 61 -13.50 7.68 2.29
C ARG A 61 -14.23 7.86 3.61
N LYS A 62 -13.72 7.27 4.68
CA LYS A 62 -14.09 7.65 6.04
C LYS A 62 -13.24 8.84 6.43
N ASP A 63 -13.86 9.87 6.99
CA ASP A 63 -13.11 10.96 7.59
C ASP A 63 -12.26 10.38 8.73
N ILE A 64 -10.96 10.58 8.63
CA ILE A 64 -10.02 10.14 9.65
C ILE A 64 -9.83 11.32 10.59
N GLU A 65 -10.66 11.34 11.63
CA GLU A 65 -10.45 12.22 12.78
C GLU A 65 -9.41 11.55 13.67
N CYS A 66 -8.26 12.20 13.83
CA CYS A 66 -7.16 11.74 14.69
C CYS A 66 -6.92 12.78 15.75
N GLU A 67 -6.74 12.32 16.98
CA GLU A 67 -6.32 13.16 18.09
C GLU A 67 -4.80 13.15 18.21
N VAL A 68 -4.26 14.12 18.95
CA VAL A 68 -2.83 14.15 19.27
C VAL A 68 -2.53 12.96 20.19
N GLY A 69 -1.50 12.19 19.86
CA GLY A 69 -1.18 10.92 20.54
C GLY A 69 -1.73 9.66 19.88
N ASP A 70 -2.58 9.78 18.85
CA ASP A 70 -3.01 8.61 18.08
C ASP A 70 -1.86 8.06 17.21
N ASN A 71 -1.76 6.73 17.14
CA ASN A 71 -0.83 6.05 16.23
C ASN A 71 -1.46 5.90 14.84
N LEU A 72 -0.79 6.44 13.82
CA LEU A 72 -1.17 6.33 12.43
C LEU A 72 -0.15 5.54 11.63
N SER A 73 -0.65 4.65 10.77
CA SER A 73 0.16 3.98 9.79
C SER A 73 0.24 4.80 8.52
N GLN A 74 1.44 5.00 8.03
CA GLN A 74 1.70 5.56 6.71
C GLN A 74 2.52 4.58 5.88
N SER A 75 2.16 4.47 4.60
CA SER A 75 2.94 3.71 3.64
C SER A 75 3.97 4.63 3.00
N ILE A 76 5.23 4.41 3.32
CA ILE A 76 6.35 5.15 2.72
C ILE A 76 6.99 4.24 1.69
N SER A 77 7.15 4.76 0.48
CA SER A 77 7.92 4.09 -0.56
C SER A 77 9.38 4.38 -0.30
N THR A 78 10.16 3.35 0.05
CA THR A 78 11.63 3.47 0.15
C THR A 78 12.23 2.99 -1.15
N GLU A 79 13.08 3.81 -1.77
CA GLU A 79 13.91 3.39 -2.90
C GLU A 79 14.93 2.35 -2.40
N LYS A 80 14.75 1.09 -2.80
CA LYS A 80 15.85 0.14 -2.87
C LYS A 80 16.30 0.11 -4.33
N SER A 81 17.62 0.26 -4.52
CA SER A 81 18.37 0.22 -5.77
C SER A 81 17.65 -0.44 -6.96
N LEU A 82 17.54 0.32 -8.05
CA LEU A 82 17.16 0.04 -9.45
C LEU A 82 16.02 -0.93 -9.81
N GLU A 83 15.54 -1.82 -8.94
CA GLU A 83 14.57 -2.85 -9.37
C GLU A 83 13.37 -3.09 -8.45
N ILE A 84 13.33 -2.60 -7.19
CA ILE A 84 12.19 -2.89 -6.30
C ILE A 84 11.79 -1.70 -5.42
N TRP A 85 10.63 -1.10 -5.71
CA TRP A 85 9.94 -0.18 -4.81
C TRP A 85 9.28 -0.95 -3.67
N GLN A 86 9.85 -0.91 -2.47
CA GLN A 86 9.22 -1.48 -1.29
C GLN A 86 8.37 -0.42 -0.57
N LYS A 87 7.08 -0.70 -0.37
CA LYS A 87 6.21 0.11 0.50
C LYS A 87 6.36 -0.38 1.94
N LYS A 88 7.15 0.32 2.75
CA LYS A 88 7.25 0.07 4.18
C LYS A 88 6.08 0.76 4.88
N LYS A 89 5.33 0.02 5.70
CA LYS A 89 4.36 0.62 6.63
C LYS A 89 5.11 1.05 7.88
N VAL A 90 5.02 2.33 8.19
CA VAL A 90 5.62 2.92 9.38
C VAL A 90 4.49 3.42 10.27
N ASN A 91 4.55 3.06 11.54
CA ASN A 91 3.64 3.58 12.56
C ASN A 91 4.30 4.78 13.22
N SER A 92 3.60 5.90 13.24
CA SER A 92 4.07 7.15 13.81
C SER A 92 2.96 7.79 14.64
N GLU A 93 3.36 8.45 15.72
CA GLU A 93 2.46 9.19 16.60
C GLU A 93 2.14 10.57 16.02
N VAL A 94 0.90 11.02 16.19
CA VAL A 94 0.48 12.37 15.80
C VAL A 94 0.96 13.38 16.84
N ILE A 95 1.92 14.24 16.45
CA ILE A 95 2.43 15.33 17.30
C ILE A 95 1.46 16.51 17.30
N LYS A 96 0.99 16.92 16.12
CA LYS A 96 0.16 18.12 15.98
C LYS A 96 -0.73 18.05 14.74
N ARG A 97 -1.97 18.50 14.86
CA ARG A 97 -2.86 18.72 13.72
C ARG A 97 -2.60 20.09 13.08
N ILE A 98 -2.40 20.12 11.76
CA ILE A 98 -2.19 21.35 10.98
C ILE A 98 -3.40 21.54 10.06
N GLY A 99 -4.39 22.28 10.58
CA GLY A 99 -5.66 22.52 9.89
C GLY A 99 -6.53 21.26 9.77
N LEU A 100 -7.45 21.27 8.81
CA LEU A 100 -8.37 20.15 8.61
C LEU A 100 -7.74 18.98 7.83
N VAL A 101 -6.70 19.24 7.03
CA VAL A 101 -6.25 18.34 5.95
C VAL A 101 -4.87 17.74 6.21
N ALA A 102 -4.12 18.21 7.21
CA ALA A 102 -2.76 17.73 7.46
C ALA A 102 -2.45 17.46 8.94
N TYR A 103 -1.55 16.52 9.17
CA TYR A 103 -1.00 16.18 10.48
C TYR A 103 0.52 16.18 10.44
N ARG A 104 1.13 16.60 11.56
CA ARG A 104 2.56 16.47 11.82
C ARG A 104 2.80 15.20 12.63
N LEU A 105 3.66 14.33 12.14
CA LEU A 105 3.93 13.02 12.72
C LEU A 105 5.34 12.93 13.33
N ALA A 106 5.50 12.09 14.35
CA ALA A 106 6.79 11.69 14.89
C ALA A 106 7.40 10.62 13.98
N LEU A 107 8.28 11.05 13.07
CA LEU A 107 8.99 10.13 12.18
C LEU A 107 10.14 9.43 12.91
N PRO A 108 10.40 8.14 12.62
CA PRO A 108 11.61 7.46 13.07
C PRO A 108 12.88 8.18 12.58
N PRO A 109 14.00 8.05 13.30
CA PRO A 109 15.27 8.70 12.94
C PRO A 109 15.75 8.34 11.52
N ASP A 110 15.51 7.10 11.06
CA ASP A 110 15.81 6.64 9.69
C ASP A 110 15.16 7.50 8.59
N LEU A 111 14.06 8.19 8.92
CA LEU A 111 13.24 9.00 8.01
C LEU A 111 13.29 10.48 8.34
N ALA A 112 14.23 10.93 9.18
CA ALA A 112 14.38 12.33 9.59
C ALA A 112 14.59 13.30 8.42
N LYS A 113 15.06 12.80 7.26
CA LYS A 113 15.24 13.59 6.03
C LYS A 113 13.90 13.95 5.36
N ILE A 114 12.81 13.23 5.64
CA ILE A 114 11.48 13.48 5.05
C ILE A 114 10.74 14.52 5.88
N HIS A 115 10.03 15.44 5.22
CA HIS A 115 9.17 16.38 5.91
C HIS A 115 8.09 15.66 6.71
N ASN A 116 7.98 16.01 7.99
CA ASN A 116 7.07 15.35 8.92
C ASN A 116 5.59 15.76 8.79
N LEU A 117 5.20 16.36 7.67
CA LEU A 117 3.87 16.93 7.45
C LEU A 117 3.15 16.10 6.38
N PHE A 118 2.11 15.38 6.79
CA PHE A 118 1.38 14.44 5.95
C PHE A 118 -0.08 14.85 5.78
N LEU A 119 -0.62 14.67 4.58
CA LEU A 119 -2.05 14.87 4.30
C LEU A 119 -2.87 13.71 4.87
N VAL A 120 -4.06 13.98 5.41
CA VAL A 120 -4.95 12.95 6.01
C VAL A 120 -5.20 11.77 5.06
N SER A 121 -5.29 12.04 3.76
CA SER A 121 -5.52 11.00 2.73
C SER A 121 -4.38 10.00 2.58
N MET A 122 -3.17 10.33 3.02
CA MET A 122 -2.00 9.44 2.99
C MET A 122 -1.90 8.59 4.27
N LEU A 123 -2.66 8.95 5.30
CA LEU A 123 -2.64 8.30 6.60
C LEU A 123 -3.72 7.23 6.67
N ARG A 124 -3.43 6.15 7.37
CA ARG A 124 -4.42 5.13 7.73
C ARG A 124 -4.41 4.97 9.23
N ARG A 125 -5.59 5.01 9.85
CA ARG A 125 -5.72 4.73 11.28
C ARG A 125 -5.16 3.34 11.56
N TYR A 126 -4.14 3.25 12.42
CA TYR A 126 -3.63 1.96 12.84
C TYR A 126 -4.67 1.32 13.75
N ARG A 127 -5.16 0.15 13.38
CA ARG A 127 -5.91 -0.71 14.31
C ARG A 127 -4.90 -1.66 14.92
N SER A 128 -4.50 -1.38 16.16
CA SER A 128 -3.67 -2.30 16.94
C SER A 128 -4.34 -3.66 16.95
N ASN A 129 -3.79 -4.61 16.19
CA ASN A 129 -4.17 -6.00 16.31
C ASN A 129 -3.21 -6.62 17.33
N PRO A 130 -3.68 -7.06 18.51
CA PRO A 130 -2.82 -7.68 19.51
C PRO A 130 -2.04 -8.91 18.98
N LEU A 131 -2.49 -9.53 17.88
CA LEU A 131 -1.78 -10.62 17.21
C LEU A 131 -0.53 -10.18 16.41
N HIS A 132 -0.32 -8.88 16.18
CA HIS A 132 0.84 -8.36 15.43
C HIS A 132 2.04 -8.01 16.29
N VAL A 133 1.94 -8.14 17.61
CA VAL A 133 3.10 -8.07 18.49
C VAL A 133 3.84 -9.38 18.31
N ILE A 134 4.70 -9.44 17.29
CA ILE A 134 5.68 -10.52 17.17
C ILE A 134 6.57 -10.37 18.39
N THR A 135 6.42 -11.27 19.36
CA THR A 135 7.36 -11.40 20.46
C THR A 135 8.70 -11.77 19.85
N THR A 136 9.56 -10.77 19.62
CA THR A 136 10.94 -10.99 19.19
C THR A 136 11.64 -11.75 20.30
N LYS A 137 11.70 -13.08 20.20
CA LYS A 137 12.64 -13.85 21.02
C LYS A 137 14.03 -13.35 20.64
N THR A 138 14.78 -12.86 21.62
CA THR A 138 16.19 -12.53 21.45
C THR A 138 16.91 -13.84 21.15
N ILE A 139 17.18 -14.07 19.88
CA ILE A 139 18.10 -15.12 19.45
C ILE A 139 19.50 -14.56 19.69
N ASP A 140 20.31 -15.26 20.48
CA ASP A 140 21.72 -14.93 20.63
C ASP A 140 22.43 -15.26 19.32
N ILE A 141 22.63 -14.24 18.49
CA ILE A 141 23.38 -14.34 17.25
C ILE A 141 24.86 -14.20 17.60
N GLN A 142 25.69 -15.14 17.14
CA GLN A 142 27.15 -15.09 17.29
C GLN A 142 27.70 -13.83 16.59
N SER A 143 28.87 -13.34 17.00
CA SER A 143 29.46 -12.10 16.47
C SER A 143 29.78 -12.13 14.97
N ASP A 144 29.76 -13.31 14.36
CA ASP A 144 29.97 -13.58 12.93
C ASP A 144 28.67 -13.62 12.11
N LEU A 145 27.51 -13.33 12.73
CA LEU A 145 26.16 -13.45 12.14
C LEU A 145 25.75 -14.88 11.75
N THR A 146 26.51 -15.90 12.12
CA THR A 146 26.16 -17.30 11.86
C THR A 146 25.16 -17.76 12.93
N PHE A 147 24.10 -18.43 12.49
CA PHE A 147 23.06 -18.99 13.36
C PHE A 147 22.98 -20.50 13.12
N ASP A 148 23.46 -21.26 14.10
CA ASP A 148 23.40 -22.72 14.06
C ASP A 148 22.01 -23.19 14.55
N GLU A 149 21.16 -23.58 13.60
CA GLU A 149 19.88 -24.21 13.91
C GLU A 149 20.10 -25.68 14.29
N GLU A 150 19.94 -26.00 15.57
CA GLU A 150 19.98 -27.38 16.03
C GLU A 150 18.59 -28.05 15.90
N PRO A 151 18.48 -29.17 15.20
CA PRO A 151 17.25 -29.96 15.16
C PRO A 151 17.03 -30.66 16.50
N VAL A 152 15.84 -30.52 17.07
CA VAL A 152 15.50 -31.09 18.38
C VAL A 152 14.76 -32.42 18.22
N LYS A 153 13.75 -32.45 17.35
CA LYS A 153 12.88 -33.62 17.24
C LYS A 153 12.25 -33.73 15.85
N ILE A 154 12.10 -34.98 15.40
CA ILE A 154 11.29 -35.31 14.23
C ILE A 154 9.83 -35.43 14.69
N LEU A 155 8.96 -34.62 14.09
CA LEU A 155 7.54 -34.56 14.42
C LEU A 155 6.69 -35.50 13.56
N ALA A 156 7.04 -35.66 12.29
CA ALA A 156 6.29 -36.47 11.35
C ALA A 156 7.17 -36.92 10.19
N ARG A 157 6.77 -38.02 9.54
CA ARG A 157 7.34 -38.52 8.30
C ARG A 157 6.26 -38.53 7.23
N ALA A 158 6.57 -38.00 6.06
CA ALA A 158 5.68 -38.03 4.90
C ALA A 158 6.47 -38.44 3.66
N ILE A 159 5.73 -38.87 2.64
CA ILE A 159 6.28 -39.26 1.36
C ILE A 159 5.75 -38.27 0.33
N ASN A 160 6.65 -37.58 -0.36
CA ASN A 160 6.31 -36.71 -1.48
C ASN A 160 6.47 -37.50 -2.79
N GLU A 161 5.36 -37.79 -3.43
CA GLU A 161 5.33 -38.40 -4.76
C GLU A 161 5.40 -37.30 -5.82
N LEU A 162 6.54 -37.19 -6.51
CA LEU A 162 6.72 -36.27 -7.64
C LEU A 162 6.89 -37.10 -8.91
N GLY A 163 5.79 -37.37 -9.61
CA GLY A 163 5.77 -38.24 -10.79
C GLY A 163 6.17 -39.68 -10.44
N ASN A 164 7.24 -40.19 -11.07
CA ASN A 164 7.74 -41.56 -10.83
C ASN A 164 8.75 -41.66 -9.66
N LYS A 165 8.99 -40.58 -8.91
CA LYS A 165 9.95 -40.56 -7.79
C LYS A 165 9.24 -40.42 -6.46
N ILE A 166 9.63 -41.26 -5.52
CA ILE A 166 9.15 -41.29 -4.14
C ILE A 166 10.23 -40.64 -3.27
N ASN A 167 9.98 -39.44 -2.75
CA ASN A 167 10.94 -38.70 -1.93
C ASN A 167 10.45 -38.63 -0.47
N PRO A 168 11.11 -39.32 0.48
CA PRO A 168 10.74 -39.25 1.87
C PRO A 168 11.20 -37.92 2.51
N VAL A 169 10.27 -37.25 3.19
CA VAL A 169 10.49 -35.98 3.89
C VAL A 169 10.10 -36.09 5.36
N LEU A 170 10.78 -35.33 6.20
CA LEU A 170 10.63 -35.31 7.64
C LEU A 170 10.25 -33.91 8.10
N LYS A 171 9.26 -33.81 8.98
CA LYS A 171 8.93 -32.56 9.65
C LYS A 171 9.81 -32.41 10.88
N ILE A 172 10.63 -31.37 10.92
CA ILE A 172 11.66 -31.18 11.95
C ILE A 172 11.35 -29.95 12.80
N LEU A 173 11.41 -30.15 14.11
CA LEU A 173 11.33 -29.09 15.11
C LEU A 173 12.74 -28.58 15.42
N TRP A 174 12.96 -27.30 15.20
CA TRP A 174 14.22 -26.60 15.51
C TRP A 174 14.18 -26.00 16.91
N LYS A 175 15.32 -25.90 17.59
CA LYS A 175 15.46 -25.50 19.00
C LYS A 175 14.81 -24.16 19.34
N ASN A 176 14.77 -23.23 18.39
CA ASN A 176 14.25 -21.88 18.59
C ASN A 176 12.87 -21.65 17.94
N HIS A 177 12.31 -22.65 17.27
CA HIS A 177 11.06 -22.55 16.51
C HIS A 177 9.90 -23.18 17.28
N ASN A 178 8.69 -22.66 17.09
CA ASN A 178 7.48 -23.30 17.59
C ASN A 178 7.09 -24.50 16.70
N ILE A 179 6.18 -25.36 17.19
CA ILE A 179 5.68 -26.55 16.43
C ILE A 179 5.05 -26.13 15.08
N GLU A 180 4.45 -24.94 15.03
CA GLU A 180 3.85 -24.37 13.81
C GLU A 180 4.89 -23.89 12.79
N GLU A 181 6.11 -23.58 13.23
CA GLU A 181 7.24 -23.09 12.43
C GLU A 181 8.21 -24.21 12.03
N ALA A 182 7.83 -25.48 12.26
CA ALA A 182 8.60 -26.65 11.86
C ALA A 182 8.67 -26.79 10.33
N THR A 183 9.86 -27.06 9.80
CA THR A 183 10.11 -27.20 8.36
C THR A 183 10.07 -28.65 7.89
N TRP A 184 9.87 -28.85 6.59
CA TRP A 184 9.92 -30.17 5.93
C TRP A 184 11.25 -30.32 5.21
N GLU A 185 12.01 -31.34 5.59
CA GLU A 185 13.37 -31.56 5.09
C GLU A 185 13.52 -32.98 4.53
N ASN A 186 14.44 -33.15 3.59
CA ASN A 186 14.70 -34.46 2.98
C ASN A 186 15.32 -35.43 3.99
N GLU A 187 14.79 -36.67 4.05
CA GLU A 187 15.25 -37.67 5.02
C GLU A 187 16.72 -38.04 4.84
N GLU A 188 17.19 -38.17 3.59
CA GLU A 188 18.58 -38.55 3.31
C GLU A 188 19.58 -37.48 3.78
N VAL A 189 19.27 -36.21 3.55
CA VAL A 189 20.11 -35.07 3.98
C VAL A 189 20.19 -35.03 5.50
N MET A 190 19.06 -35.23 6.17
CA MET A 190 18.97 -35.20 7.62
C MET A 190 19.67 -36.38 8.28
N ARG A 191 19.64 -37.56 7.67
CA ARG A 191 20.43 -38.72 8.13
C ARG A 191 21.93 -38.50 7.99
N GLN A 192 22.38 -37.79 6.95
CA GLN A 192 23.80 -37.50 6.74
C GLN A 192 24.31 -36.42 7.69
N GLN A 193 23.56 -35.33 7.86
CA GLN A 193 23.98 -34.18 8.68
C GLN A 193 23.75 -34.42 10.18
N TYR A 194 22.67 -35.10 10.55
CA TYR A 194 22.24 -35.28 11.93
C TYR A 194 21.86 -36.74 12.24
N PRO A 195 22.81 -37.69 12.11
CA PRO A 195 22.53 -39.11 12.36
C PRO A 195 22.01 -39.38 13.77
N LYS A 196 22.49 -38.62 14.76
CA LYS A 196 22.10 -38.72 16.18
C LYS A 196 20.60 -38.53 16.44
N LEU A 197 19.88 -37.83 15.56
CA LEU A 197 18.43 -37.69 15.69
C LEU A 197 17.74 -39.04 15.56
N PHE A 198 18.24 -39.90 14.66
CA PHE A 198 17.62 -41.16 14.25
C PHE A 198 17.89 -42.33 15.21
N ASP A 199 18.87 -42.18 16.10
CA ASP A 199 19.26 -43.21 17.08
C ASP A 199 18.19 -43.40 18.19
N SER A 200 17.28 -42.44 18.35
CA SER A 200 16.30 -42.43 19.44
C SER A 200 15.11 -43.40 19.25
N GLY A 201 15.04 -44.12 18.12
CA GLY A 201 14.15 -45.26 17.91
C GLY A 201 12.64 -44.99 18.05
N LYS A 202 12.23 -43.72 18.13
CA LYS A 202 10.83 -43.30 18.29
C LYS A 202 10.46 -42.30 17.21
N PHE A 203 9.99 -42.81 16.09
CA PHE A 203 9.29 -42.08 15.03
C PHE A 203 7.98 -42.77 14.73
#